data_AF-A0A329RB63-F1
#
_entry.id   AF-A0A329RB63-F1
#
_cell.length_a   1.000
_cell.length_b   1.000
_cell.length_c   1.000
_cell.angle_alpha   90.00
_cell.angle_beta   90.00
_cell.angle_gamma   90.00
#
_symmetry.space_group_name_H-M   'P 1'
#
loop_
_entity.id
_entity.type
_entity.pdbx_description
1 polymer ?
#
loop_
_entity_poly.entity_id
_entity_poly.type
_entity_poly.pdbx_seq_one_letter_code
_entity_poly.pdbx_strand_id
1 'polypeptide(L)' 'APGTLRGDNCISTGRNLIHGSDGPDSAKHEITMWFTPEEVSNYERALDSWIVSDN' A
#
# COMPACT_ATOMS: atom_id res chain seq x y z
N ALA A 1 -6.83 12.62 9.50
CA ALA A 1 -7.41 12.79 10.85
C ALA A 1 -6.45 12.14 11.85
N PRO A 2 -6.52 12.46 13.15
CA PRO A 2 -5.80 11.68 14.17
C PRO A 2 -6.05 10.18 13.99
N GLY A 3 -5.01 9.36 14.14
CA GLY A 3 -5.01 7.92 13.86
C GLY A 3 -4.60 7.55 12.43
N THR A 4 -4.44 8.50 11.50
CA THR A 4 -3.79 8.24 10.20
C THR A 4 -2.31 8.58 10.26
N LEU A 5 -1.49 7.89 9.46
CA LEU A 5 -0.02 8.08 9.47
C LEU A 5 0.38 9.55 9.37
N ARG A 6 -0.16 10.29 8.39
CA ARG A 6 0.12 11.73 8.24
C ARG A 6 -0.54 12.59 9.31
N GLY A 7 -1.69 12.19 9.85
CA GLY A 7 -2.38 12.94 10.91
C GLY A 7 -1.60 12.95 12.23
N ASP A 8 -0.90 11.86 12.52
CA ASP A 8 -0.16 11.72 13.77
C ASP A 8 1.31 12.14 13.64
N ASN A 9 1.90 12.04 12.45
CA ASN A 9 3.36 12.18 12.27
C ASN A 9 3.80 13.34 11.37
N CYS A 10 2.87 14.07 10.73
CA CYS A 10 3.21 15.09 9.75
C CYS A 10 2.51 16.42 10.03
N ILE A 11 3.23 17.51 9.78
CA ILE A 11 2.68 18.89 9.86
C ILE A 11 2.66 19.55 8.48
N SER A 12 3.68 19.30 7.65
CA SER A 12 3.85 19.95 6.35
C SER A 12 3.59 18.99 5.19
N THR A 13 2.88 19.47 4.15
CA THR A 13 2.62 18.71 2.93
C THR A 13 3.91 18.29 2.22
N GLY A 14 4.94 19.14 2.22
CA GLY A 14 6.24 18.84 1.58
C GLY A 14 7.13 17.87 2.37
N ARG A 15 6.69 17.44 3.56
CA ARG A 15 7.37 16.51 4.46
C ARG A 15 6.34 15.56 5.07
N ASN A 16 5.67 14.80 4.20
CA ASN A 16 4.52 13.96 4.55
C ASN A 16 4.83 12.45 4.64
N LEU A 17 6.12 12.10 4.66
CA LEU A 17 6.73 10.78 4.91
C LEU A 17 6.46 9.65 3.92
N ILE A 18 5.25 9.55 3.37
CA ILE A 18 4.80 8.39 2.59
C ILE A 18 4.21 8.81 1.25
N HIS A 19 4.39 7.97 0.24
CA HIS A 19 3.67 7.99 -1.04
C HIS A 19 2.75 6.76 -1.13
N GLY A 20 1.62 6.91 -1.81
CA GLY A 20 0.74 5.80 -2.17
C GLY A 20 0.06 6.14 -3.49
N SER A 21 -0.04 5.16 -4.38
CA SER A 21 -0.67 5.33 -5.68
C SER A 21 -2.11 5.82 -5.53
N ASP A 22 -2.54 6.71 -6.42
CA ASP A 22 -3.83 7.40 -6.32
C ASP A 22 -5.02 6.60 -6.92
N GLY A 23 -4.76 5.44 -7.52
CA GLY A 23 -5.78 4.54 -8.05
C GLY A 23 -5.23 3.24 -8.63
N PRO A 24 -6.08 2.34 -9.14
CA PRO A 24 -5.68 1.04 -9.65
C PRO A 24 -4.74 1.10 -10.85
N ASP A 25 -4.95 2.06 -11.76
CA ASP A 25 -4.15 2.17 -12.98
C ASP A 25 -2.76 2.75 -12.70
N SER A 26 -2.67 3.77 -11.82
CA SER A 26 -1.38 4.30 -11.35
C SER A 26 -0.63 3.28 -10.51
N ALA A 27 -1.32 2.49 -9.68
CA ALA A 27 -0.70 1.42 -8.91
C ALA A 27 -0.02 0.37 -9.80
N LYS A 28 -0.71 -0.11 -10.86
CA LYS A 28 -0.10 -1.06 -11.81
C LYS A 28 1.14 -0.49 -12.49
N HIS A 29 1.08 0.78 -12.88
CA HIS A 29 2.21 1.48 -13.48
C HIS A 29 3.39 1.62 -12.52
N GLU A 30 3.14 2.11 -11.30
CA GLU A 30 4.16 2.32 -10.27
C GLU A 30 4.79 0.99 -9.81
N ILE A 31 3.99 -0.07 -9.57
CA ILE A 31 4.53 -1.39 -9.19
C ILE A 31 5.53 -1.88 -10.25
N THR A 32 5.17 -1.78 -11.53
CA THR A 32 6.05 -2.20 -12.64
C THR A 32 7.27 -1.28 -12.81
N MET A 33 7.17 -0.02 -12.38
CA MET A 33 8.28 0.93 -12.41
C MET A 33 9.32 0.64 -11.33
N TRP A 34 8.89 0.24 -10.14
CA TRP A 34 9.76 0.06 -8.97
C TRP A 34 10.28 -1.36 -8.77
N PHE A 35 9.56 -2.37 -9.23
CA PHE A 35 9.87 -3.78 -8.99
C PHE A 35 9.90 -4.58 -10.29
N THR A 36 10.82 -5.54 -10.37
CA THR A 36 10.73 -6.60 -11.37
C THR A 36 9.69 -7.64 -10.93
N PRO A 37 9.13 -8.44 -11.86
CA PRO A 37 8.17 -9.47 -11.50
C PRO A 37 8.71 -10.49 -10.48
N GLU A 38 10.02 -10.75 -10.49
CA GLU A 38 10.69 -11.70 -9.59
C GLU A 38 10.82 -11.17 -8.15
N GLU A 39 10.77 -9.86 -7.94
CA GLU A 39 10.80 -9.24 -6.61
C GLU A 39 9.42 -9.31 -5.91
N VAL A 40 8.35 -9.58 -6.68
CA VAL A 40 6.99 -9.71 -6.16
C VAL A 40 6.70 -11.16 -5.79
N SER A 41 6.72 -11.45 -4.48
CA SER A 41 6.46 -12.80 -3.97
C SER A 41 4.97 -13.12 -3.93
N ASN A 42 4.61 -14.28 -4.50
CA ASN A 42 3.27 -14.85 -4.39
C ASN A 42 3.25 -15.91 -3.26
N TYR A 43 2.45 -15.69 -2.23
CA TYR A 43 2.34 -16.59 -1.08
C TYR A 43 0.97 -16.44 -0.40
N GLU A 44 0.52 -17.50 0.26
CA GLU A 44 -0.71 -17.50 1.07
C GLU A 44 -0.41 -17.06 2.50
N ARG A 45 -1.23 -16.17 3.07
CA ARG A 45 -1.08 -15.75 4.47
C ARG A 45 -1.93 -16.65 5.34
N ALA A 46 -1.37 -17.13 6.45
CA ALA A 46 -2.07 -17.99 7.41
C ALA A 46 -3.36 -17.38 7.99
N LEU A 47 -3.52 -16.04 7.89
CA LEU A 47 -4.69 -15.32 8.39
C LEU A 47 -5.73 -15.01 7.30
N ASP A 48 -5.49 -15.35 6.03
CA ASP A 48 -6.39 -14.97 4.93
C ASP A 48 -7.82 -15.45 5.16
N SER A 49 -8.01 -16.67 5.68
CA SER A 49 -9.32 -17.25 6.00
C SER A 49 -10.09 -16.53 7.12
N TRP A 50 -9.41 -15.76 7.96
CA TRP A 50 -10.02 -14.97 9.03
C TRP A 50 -10.31 -13.53 8.59
N ILE A 51 -9.71 -13.06 7.48
CA ILE A 51 -9.80 -11.68 6.99
C ILE A 51 -10.81 -11.58 5.85
N VAL A 52 -10.82 -12.56 4.95
CA VAL A 52 -11.69 -12.59 3.77
C VAL A 52 -12.73 -13.70 3.97
N SER A 53 -14.01 -13.33 3.90
CA SER A 53 -15.12 -14.30 3.90
C SER A 53 -15.68 -14.43 2.50
N ASP A 54 -15.64 -15.64 1.94
CA ASP A 54 -16.36 -15.99 0.72
C ASP A 54 -17.82 -16.31 1.09
N ASN A 55 -18.69 -15.29 1.10
CA ASN A 55 -20.14 -15.46 1.18
C ASN A 55 -20.78 -15.23 -0.19
#